data_AF-A0AAJ3CDL9-F1
#
_entry.id   AF-A0AAJ3CDL9-F1
#
_cell.length_a   1.000
_cell.length_b   1.000
_cell.length_c   1.000
_cell.angle_alpha   90.00
_cell.angle_beta   90.00
_cell.angle_gamma   90.00
#
_symmetry.space_group_name_H-M   'P 1'
#
loop_
_entity.id
_entity.type
_entity.pdbx_description
1 polymer ?
#
loop_
_entity_poly.entity_id
_entity_poly.type
_entity_poly.pdbx_seq_one_letter_code
_entity_poly.pdbx_strand_id
1 'polypeptide(L)'
;MAALQLGWEQVHGGVKSHHLLNRADLPTISNWWGLLVLPALGALAGYVVVRRARRAPQAVRHALMGMSGALVAGVALSVAFVAGSESAASAVFVGILGASVVVPAYRAEYVFGFVLGMTFVFGAVLPTLFGLLVMAVSALAWRVLFPLVMGVVRLARR
;
A
#
# COMPACT_ATOMS: atom_id res chain seq x y z
N MET A 1 14.05 1.56 9.35
CA MET A 1 12.82 2.15 9.90
C MET A 1 12.15 1.24 10.93
N ALA A 2 11.69 0.03 10.57
CA ALA A 2 11.01 -0.89 11.52
C ALA A 2 11.82 -1.17 12.81
N ALA A 3 13.11 -1.49 12.69
CA ALA A 3 13.98 -1.75 13.84
C ALA A 3 14.16 -0.53 14.77
N LEU A 4 14.20 0.67 14.19
CA LEU A 4 14.29 1.93 14.93
C LEU A 4 13.00 2.20 15.73
N GLN A 5 11.84 2.00 15.10
CA GLN A 5 10.55 2.15 15.77
C GLN A 5 10.40 1.15 16.93
N LEU A 6 10.72 -0.13 16.70
CA LEU A 6 10.58 -1.15 17.74
C LEU A 6 11.61 -1.00 18.85
N GLY A 7 12.84 -0.56 18.53
CA GLY A 7 13.82 -0.19 19.55
C GLY A 7 13.30 0.92 20.47
N TRP A 8 12.63 1.93 19.90
CA TRP A 8 11.97 2.97 20.69
C TRP A 8 10.84 2.43 21.56
N GLU A 9 9.94 1.60 21.00
CA GLU A 9 8.84 0.98 21.75
C GLU A 9 9.36 0.10 22.88
N GLN A 10 10.41 -0.69 22.65
CA GLN A 10 11.00 -1.57 23.66
C GLN A 10 11.55 -0.79 24.86
N VAL A 11 12.09 0.41 24.65
CA VAL A 11 12.64 1.27 25.71
C VAL A 11 11.55 2.11 26.39
N HIS A 12 10.38 2.29 25.77
CA HIS A 12 9.28 3.15 26.27
C HIS A 12 8.00 2.40 26.66
N GLY A 13 8.12 1.18 27.16
CA GLY A 13 6.98 0.42 27.71
C GLY A 13 6.61 -0.87 26.96
N GLY A 14 7.45 -1.32 26.02
CA GLY A 14 7.29 -2.58 25.30
C GLY A 14 6.63 -2.43 23.92
N VAL A 15 6.84 -3.43 23.07
CA VAL A 15 6.29 -3.43 21.70
C VAL A 15 4.77 -3.49 21.71
N LYS A 16 4.15 -2.53 21.00
CA LYS A 16 2.70 -2.38 20.99
C LYS A 16 2.03 -3.50 20.19
N SER A 17 0.85 -3.89 20.66
CA SER A 17 -0.07 -4.74 19.91
C SER A 17 -1.38 -3.98 19.72
N HIS A 18 -1.87 -3.93 18.47
CA HIS A 18 -3.08 -3.19 18.12
C HIS A 18 -4.21 -4.18 17.87
N HIS A 19 -5.37 -3.93 18.47
CA HIS A 19 -6.59 -4.62 18.08
C HIS A 19 -6.92 -4.31 16.61
N LEU A 20 -7.28 -5.34 15.85
CA LEU A 20 -7.66 -5.17 14.46
C LEU A 20 -8.81 -4.15 14.34
N LEU A 21 -8.70 -3.20 13.40
CA LEU A 21 -9.70 -2.14 13.17
C LEU A 21 -10.07 -1.32 14.42
N ASN A 22 -9.17 -1.23 15.41
CA ASN A 22 -9.41 -0.53 16.68
C ASN A 22 -10.63 -1.09 17.46
N ARG A 23 -10.93 -2.38 17.28
CA ARG A 23 -12.06 -3.08 17.89
C ARG A 23 -11.60 -4.12 18.90
N ALA A 24 -11.94 -3.92 20.17
CA ALA A 24 -11.49 -4.77 21.28
C ALA A 24 -11.94 -6.25 21.13
N ASP A 25 -13.02 -6.51 20.39
CA ASP A 25 -13.53 -7.86 20.10
C ASP A 25 -12.71 -8.62 19.03
N LEU A 26 -11.79 -7.95 18.33
CA LEU A 26 -10.95 -8.55 17.29
C LEU A 26 -9.53 -8.85 17.80
N PRO A 27 -8.84 -9.86 17.20
CA PRO A 27 -7.51 -10.25 17.63
C PRO A 27 -6.50 -9.10 17.56
N THR A 28 -5.58 -9.08 18.51
CA THR A 28 -4.48 -8.13 18.55
C THR A 28 -3.34 -8.58 17.63
N ILE A 29 -2.82 -7.67 16.83
CA ILE A 29 -1.65 -7.89 15.99
C ILE A 29 -0.48 -7.08 16.56
N SER A 30 0.63 -7.77 16.81
CA SER A 30 1.85 -7.13 17.32
C SER A 30 2.64 -6.42 16.22
N ASN A 31 3.23 -5.27 16.56
CA ASN A 31 4.12 -4.52 15.67
C ASN A 31 5.42 -5.25 15.32
N TRP A 32 5.76 -6.34 16.04
CA TRP A 32 6.90 -7.20 15.72
C TRP A 32 6.88 -7.71 14.27
N TRP A 33 5.69 -7.96 13.72
CA TRP A 33 5.54 -8.37 12.32
C TRP A 33 6.10 -7.33 11.34
N GLY A 34 6.19 -6.06 11.73
CA GLY A 34 6.83 -5.01 10.96
C GLY A 34 8.31 -5.28 10.63
N LEU A 35 9.05 -6.01 11.47
CA LEU A 35 10.45 -6.40 11.15
C LEU A 35 10.56 -7.37 9.98
N LEU A 36 9.51 -8.17 9.75
CA LEU A 36 9.50 -9.11 8.65
C LEU A 36 8.82 -8.49 7.42
N VAL A 37 7.64 -7.90 7.62
CA VAL A 37 6.76 -7.42 6.54
C VAL A 37 7.42 -6.28 5.76
N LEU A 38 7.98 -5.27 6.44
CA LEU A 38 8.54 -4.10 5.75
C LEU A 38 9.79 -4.44 4.92
N PRO A 39 10.80 -5.17 5.44
CA PRO A 39 11.93 -5.60 4.63
C PRO A 39 11.52 -6.53 3.49
N ALA A 40 10.58 -7.46 3.72
CA ALA A 40 10.11 -8.36 2.68
C ALA A 40 9.42 -7.61 1.52
N LEU A 41 8.50 -6.69 1.84
CA LEU A 41 7.83 -5.86 0.83
C LEU A 41 8.83 -4.95 0.10
N GLY A 42 9.77 -4.34 0.82
CA GLY A 42 10.81 -3.50 0.25
C GLY A 42 11.72 -4.28 -0.69
N ALA A 43 12.16 -5.47 -0.30
CA ALA A 43 12.99 -6.36 -1.11
C ALA A 43 12.24 -6.84 -2.36
N LEU A 44 10.97 -7.22 -2.23
CA LEU A 44 10.13 -7.62 -3.36
C LEU A 44 9.95 -6.46 -4.34
N ALA A 45 9.57 -5.28 -3.86
CA ALA A 45 9.42 -4.08 -4.68
C ALA A 45 10.73 -3.75 -5.40
N GLY A 46 11.86 -3.74 -4.67
CA GLY A 46 13.19 -3.51 -5.22
C GLY A 46 13.56 -4.52 -6.31
N TYR A 47 13.39 -5.82 -6.05
CA TYR A 47 13.65 -6.90 -7.01
C TYR A 47 12.85 -6.71 -8.31
N VAL A 48 11.54 -6.43 -8.20
CA VAL A 48 10.66 -6.24 -9.36
C VAL A 48 11.02 -4.96 -10.13
N VAL A 49 11.42 -3.89 -9.46
CA VAL A 49 11.86 -2.64 -10.10
C VAL A 49 13.20 -2.86 -10.82
N VAL A 50 14.20 -3.47 -10.17
CA VAL A 50 15.51 -3.75 -10.78
C VAL A 50 15.37 -4.64 -12.02
N ARG A 51 14.51 -5.66 -11.97
CA ARG A 51 14.25 -6.52 -13.13
C ARG A 51 13.66 -5.74 -14.30
N ARG A 52 12.77 -4.77 -14.05
CA ARG A 52 12.24 -3.86 -15.09
C ARG A 52 13.30 -2.88 -15.59
N ALA A 53 14.10 -2.34 -14.69
CA ALA A 53 15.16 -1.37 -15.00
C ALA A 53 16.22 -1.92 -15.97
N ARG A 54 16.50 -3.23 -15.90
CA ARG A 54 17.38 -3.92 -16.87
C ARG A 54 16.90 -3.84 -18.32
N ARG A 55 15.59 -3.66 -18.54
CA ARG A 55 15.00 -3.51 -19.89
C ARG A 55 14.75 -2.05 -20.24
N ALA A 56 14.42 -1.23 -19.25
CA ALA A 56 14.13 0.19 -19.42
C ALA A 56 14.58 0.97 -18.18
N PRO A 57 15.73 1.68 -18.22
CA PRO A 57 16.27 2.40 -17.07
C PRO A 57 15.27 3.40 -16.44
N GLN A 58 14.38 3.98 -17.25
CA GLN A 58 13.32 4.90 -16.80
C GLN A 58 12.34 4.24 -15.81
N ALA A 59 12.29 2.90 -15.75
CA ALA A 59 11.46 2.16 -14.82
C ALA A 59 11.74 2.51 -13.36
N VAL A 60 12.99 2.85 -13.01
CA VAL A 60 13.35 3.27 -11.64
C VAL A 60 12.64 4.58 -11.30
N ARG A 61 12.71 5.59 -12.18
CA ARG A 61 12.04 6.88 -11.97
C ARG A 61 10.53 6.70 -11.81
N HIS A 62 9.91 5.92 -12.69
CA HIS A 62 8.47 5.65 -12.60
C HIS A 62 8.08 4.89 -11.33
N ALA A 63 8.92 3.96 -10.88
CA ALA A 63 8.69 3.24 -9.63
C ALA A 63 8.80 4.17 -8.42
N LEU A 64 9.80 5.06 -8.39
CA LEU A 64 9.94 6.05 -7.32
C LEU A 64 8.76 7.02 -7.29
N MET A 65 8.31 7.52 -8.44
CA MET A 65 7.11 8.37 -8.51
C MET A 65 5.87 7.65 -7.98
N GLY A 66 5.67 6.39 -8.37
CA GLY A 66 4.56 5.57 -7.89
C GLY A 66 4.63 5.29 -6.38
N MET A 67 5.80 4.92 -5.89
CA MET A 67 6.05 4.69 -4.47
C MET A 67 5.79 5.96 -3.66
N SER A 68 6.32 7.10 -4.10
CA SER A 68 6.11 8.39 -3.42
C SER A 68 4.65 8.81 -3.43
N GLY A 69 3.93 8.62 -4.54
CA GLY A 69 2.50 8.90 -4.59
C GLY A 69 1.70 8.03 -3.62
N ALA A 70 2.00 6.73 -3.56
CA ALA A 70 1.36 5.82 -2.62
C ALA A 70 1.72 6.12 -1.15
N LEU A 71 2.96 6.55 -0.89
CA LEU A 71 3.42 7.01 0.42
C LEU A 71 2.62 8.22 0.90
N VAL A 72 2.48 9.24 0.05
CA VAL A 72 1.67 10.44 0.36
C VAL A 72 0.21 10.05 0.63
N ALA A 73 -0.36 9.15 -0.16
CA ALA A 73 -1.72 8.67 0.07
C ALA A 73 -1.88 7.92 1.41
N GLY A 74 -0.91 7.07 1.76
CA GLY A 74 -0.88 6.40 3.06
C GLY A 74 -0.73 7.37 4.23
N VAL A 75 0.13 8.39 4.09
CA VAL A 75 0.28 9.45 5.11
C VAL A 75 -1.02 10.24 5.25
N ALA A 76 -1.67 10.63 4.14
CA ALA A 76 -2.93 11.36 4.18
C ALA A 76 -4.03 10.57 4.90
N LEU A 77 -4.13 9.26 4.63
CA LEU A 77 -5.10 8.39 5.30
C LEU A 77 -4.78 8.24 6.80
N SER A 78 -3.50 8.11 7.14
CA SER A 78 -3.03 8.08 8.53
C SER A 78 -3.39 9.36 9.28
N VAL A 79 -3.16 10.52 8.67
CA VAL A 79 -3.49 11.84 9.25
C VAL A 79 -5.00 11.96 9.47
N ALA A 80 -5.81 11.59 8.48
CA ALA A 80 -7.27 11.64 8.59
C ALA A 80 -7.81 10.77 9.74
N PHE A 81 -7.22 9.58 9.91
CA PHE A 81 -7.59 8.68 11.01
C PHE A 81 -7.15 9.21 12.38
N VAL A 82 -5.90 9.69 12.52
CA VAL A 82 -5.39 10.25 13.78
C VAL A 82 -6.16 11.52 14.18
N ALA A 83 -6.64 12.29 13.20
CA ALA A 83 -7.53 13.43 13.44
C ALA A 83 -8.95 13.03 13.90
N GLY A 84 -9.28 11.73 13.97
CA GLY A 84 -10.59 11.23 14.40
C GLY A 84 -11.70 11.47 13.38
N SER A 85 -11.37 11.84 12.13
CA SER A 85 -12.36 12.14 11.10
C SER A 85 -12.63 10.90 10.24
N GLU A 86 -13.68 10.16 10.58
CA GLU A 86 -14.12 9.00 9.80
C GLU A 86 -14.50 9.38 8.36
N SER A 87 -15.11 10.55 8.17
CA SER A 87 -15.49 11.06 6.85
C SER A 87 -14.27 11.35 5.98
N ALA A 88 -13.24 12.00 6.53
CA ALA A 88 -12.00 12.27 5.82
C ALA A 88 -11.23 10.97 5.51
N ALA A 89 -11.12 10.05 6.48
CA ALA A 89 -10.45 8.78 6.27
C ALA A 89 -11.14 7.95 5.17
N SER A 90 -12.48 7.91 5.20
CA SER A 90 -13.29 7.25 4.16
C SER A 90 -13.12 7.93 2.80
N ALA A 91 -13.15 9.26 2.73
CA ALA A 91 -12.96 10.00 1.49
C ALA A 91 -11.58 9.75 0.88
N VAL A 92 -10.52 9.77 1.68
CA VAL A 92 -9.16 9.47 1.23
C VAL A 92 -9.07 8.02 0.74
N PHE A 93 -9.61 7.06 1.48
CA PHE A 93 -9.57 5.65 1.09
C PHE A 93 -10.34 5.37 -0.20
N VAL A 94 -11.54 5.94 -0.37
CA VAL A 94 -12.31 5.86 -1.61
C VAL A 94 -11.55 6.53 -2.77
N GLY A 95 -10.90 7.67 -2.51
CA GLY A 95 -10.04 8.34 -3.48
C GLY A 95 -8.88 7.45 -3.95
N ILE A 96 -8.24 6.72 -3.02
CA ILE A 96 -7.19 5.74 -3.33
C ILE A 96 -7.75 4.61 -4.21
N LEU A 97 -8.92 4.05 -3.87
CA LEU A 97 -9.56 3.01 -4.67
C LEU A 97 -9.91 3.51 -6.08
N GLY A 98 -10.49 4.72 -6.20
CA GLY A 98 -10.78 5.33 -7.49
C GLY A 98 -9.52 5.56 -8.33
N ALA A 99 -8.46 6.10 -7.71
CA ALA A 99 -7.17 6.28 -8.36
C ALA A 99 -6.56 4.94 -8.83
N SER A 100 -6.77 3.86 -8.08
CA SER A 100 -6.24 2.52 -8.42
C SER A 100 -6.82 1.93 -9.71
N VAL A 101 -7.99 2.40 -10.16
CA VAL A 101 -8.59 2.00 -11.44
C VAL A 101 -7.84 2.62 -12.62
N VAL A 102 -7.39 3.87 -12.48
CA VAL A 102 -6.74 4.65 -13.55
C VAL A 102 -5.21 4.67 -13.47
N VAL A 103 -4.64 4.27 -12.34
CA VAL A 103 -3.19 4.10 -12.13
C VAL A 103 -2.91 2.61 -11.95
N PRO A 104 -1.81 2.05 -12.49
CA PRO A 104 -1.43 0.66 -12.28
C PRO A 104 -0.87 0.42 -10.87
N ALA A 105 -1.69 0.70 -9.85
CA ALA A 105 -1.40 0.52 -8.42
C ALA A 105 -1.24 -0.96 -8.01
N TYR A 106 -1.50 -1.90 -8.92
CA TYR A 106 -1.20 -3.32 -8.72
C TYR A 106 0.30 -3.65 -8.61
N ARG A 107 1.19 -2.68 -8.84
CA ARG A 107 2.64 -2.87 -8.80
C ARG A 107 3.16 -2.81 -7.36
N ALA A 108 4.13 -3.66 -7.04
CA ALA A 108 4.66 -3.83 -5.68
C ALA A 108 5.19 -2.53 -5.04
N GLU A 109 5.75 -1.60 -5.82
CA GLU A 109 6.24 -0.31 -5.31
C GLU A 109 5.14 0.57 -4.71
N TYR A 110 3.90 0.47 -5.20
CA TYR A 110 2.76 1.23 -4.66
C TYR A 110 2.33 0.65 -3.31
N VAL A 111 2.23 -0.68 -3.22
CA VAL A 111 1.90 -1.36 -1.96
C VAL A 111 2.96 -1.04 -0.91
N PHE A 112 4.25 -1.11 -1.27
CA PHE A 112 5.32 -0.77 -0.34
C PHE A 112 5.24 0.68 0.14
N GLY A 113 5.07 1.64 -0.77
CA GLY A 113 4.93 3.06 -0.41
C GLY A 113 3.75 3.32 0.52
N PHE A 114 2.58 2.76 0.21
CA PHE A 114 1.38 2.88 1.02
C PHE A 114 1.56 2.31 2.43
N VAL A 115 2.10 1.09 2.54
CA VAL A 115 2.36 0.44 3.84
C VAL A 115 3.35 1.25 4.65
N LEU A 116 4.41 1.74 4.03
CA LEU A 116 5.41 2.58 4.68
C LEU A 116 4.79 3.85 5.27
N GLY A 117 3.85 4.49 4.57
CA GLY A 117 3.17 5.70 5.02
C GLY A 117 2.20 5.48 6.19
N MET A 118 1.70 4.26 6.34
CA MET A 118 0.70 3.89 7.35
C MET A 118 1.30 3.18 8.57
N THR A 119 2.55 2.69 8.47
CA THR A 119 3.20 1.83 9.46
C THR A 119 3.24 2.42 10.88
N PHE A 120 3.41 3.74 11.00
CA PHE A 120 3.52 4.38 12.31
C PHE A 120 2.19 4.49 13.05
N VAL A 121 1.06 4.47 12.32
CA VAL A 121 -0.28 4.59 12.91
C VAL A 121 -0.92 3.22 13.13
N PHE A 122 -0.76 2.31 12.17
CA PHE A 122 -1.49 1.03 12.15
C PHE A 122 -0.60 -0.22 12.22
N GLY A 123 0.71 -0.06 12.37
CA GLY A 123 1.68 -1.14 12.16
C GLY A 123 1.77 -1.56 10.69
N ALA A 124 2.54 -2.61 10.37
CA ALA A 124 2.76 -3.02 8.98
C ALA A 124 1.67 -3.95 8.41
N VAL A 125 1.04 -4.77 9.25
CA VAL A 125 0.14 -5.84 8.79
C VAL A 125 -1.17 -5.29 8.25
N LEU A 126 -1.86 -4.43 9.02
CA LEU A 126 -3.17 -3.90 8.62
C LEU A 126 -3.08 -3.08 7.32
N PRO A 127 -2.12 -2.16 7.13
CA PRO A 127 -1.94 -1.48 5.86
C PRO A 127 -1.57 -2.42 4.72
N THR A 128 -0.88 -3.53 4.99
CA THR A 128 -0.57 -4.52 3.94
C THR A 128 -1.85 -5.16 3.42
N LEU A 129 -2.79 -5.53 4.30
CA LEU A 129 -4.09 -6.07 3.88
C LEU A 129 -4.87 -5.10 3.00
N PHE A 130 -4.96 -3.82 3.42
CA PHE A 130 -5.61 -2.79 2.60
C PHE A 130 -4.85 -2.51 1.29
N GLY A 131 -3.52 -2.49 1.32
CA GLY A 131 -2.69 -2.34 0.13
C GLY A 131 -2.90 -3.47 -0.86
N LEU A 132 -3.05 -4.71 -0.39
CA LEU A 132 -3.38 -5.88 -1.23
C LEU A 132 -4.78 -5.79 -1.83
N LEU A 133 -5.76 -5.26 -1.09
CA LEU A 133 -7.10 -4.98 -1.62
C LEU A 133 -7.03 -3.97 -2.78
N VAL A 134 -6.35 -2.84 -2.58
CA VAL A 134 -6.15 -1.82 -3.63
C VAL A 134 -5.40 -2.43 -4.84
N MET A 135 -4.38 -3.24 -4.58
CA MET A 135 -3.63 -3.96 -5.61
C MET A 135 -4.54 -4.88 -6.43
N ALA A 136 -5.44 -5.63 -5.79
CA ALA A 136 -6.37 -6.54 -6.45
C ALA A 136 -7.37 -5.79 -7.34
N VAL A 137 -7.95 -4.69 -6.85
CA VAL A 137 -8.86 -3.83 -7.63
C VAL A 137 -8.15 -3.27 -8.86
N SER A 138 -6.94 -2.73 -8.68
CA SER A 138 -6.13 -2.22 -9.78
C SER A 138 -5.76 -3.31 -10.78
N ALA A 139 -5.42 -4.51 -10.32
CA ALA A 139 -5.09 -5.64 -11.18
C ALA A 139 -6.29 -6.06 -12.02
N LEU A 140 -7.48 -6.14 -11.43
CA LEU A 140 -8.72 -6.46 -12.15
C LEU A 140 -9.00 -5.43 -13.25
N ALA A 141 -8.89 -4.14 -12.93
CA ALA A 141 -9.09 -3.07 -13.91
C ALA A 141 -8.13 -3.17 -15.10
N TRP A 142 -6.83 -3.31 -14.83
CA TRP A 142 -5.78 -3.25 -15.85
C TRP A 142 -5.53 -4.54 -16.60
N ARG A 143 -5.74 -5.70 -15.96
CA ARG A 143 -5.45 -7.01 -16.56
C ARG A 143 -6.68 -7.67 -17.17
N VAL A 144 -7.88 -7.28 -16.75
CA VAL A 144 -9.13 -7.91 -17.21
C VAL A 144 -10.02 -6.89 -17.91
N LEU A 145 -10.44 -5.82 -17.23
CA LEU A 145 -11.45 -4.92 -17.77
C LEU A 145 -10.96 -4.15 -19.01
N PHE A 146 -9.83 -3.45 -18.94
CA PHE A 146 -9.34 -2.67 -20.09
C PHE A 146 -9.04 -3.53 -21.32
N PRO A 147 -8.35 -4.68 -21.22
CA PRO A 147 -8.14 -5.56 -22.37
C PRO A 147 -9.44 -6.07 -23.01
N LEU A 148 -10.44 -6.44 -22.19
CA LEU A 148 -11.74 -6.90 -22.69
C LEU A 148 -12.47 -5.79 -23.43
N VAL A 149 -12.57 -4.59 -22.85
CA VAL A 149 -13.20 -3.43 -23.48
C VAL A 149 -12.51 -3.10 -24.80
N MET A 150 -11.17 -3.06 -24.81
CA MET A 150 -10.41 -2.80 -26.04
C MET A 150 -10.58 -3.91 -27.08
N GLY A 151 -10.76 -5.17 -26.67
CA GLY A 151 -11.07 -6.29 -27.56
C GLY A 151 -12.45 -6.16 -28.22
N VAL A 152 -13.48 -5.86 -27.43
CA VAL A 152 -14.85 -5.63 -27.92
C VAL A 152 -14.89 -4.44 -28.89
N VAL A 153 -14.22 -3.33 -28.55
CA VAL A 153 -14.15 -2.15 -29.43
C VAL A 153 -13.46 -2.47 -30.75
N ARG A 154 -12.40 -3.30 -30.75
CA ARG A 154 -11.74 -3.72 -32.00
C ARG A 154 -12.61 -4.65 -32.83
N LEU A 155 -13.40 -5.51 -32.20
CA LEU A 155 -14.33 -6.40 -32.90
C LEU A 155 -15.48 -5.61 -33.54
N ALA A 156 -16.03 -4.60 -32.83
CA ALA A 156 -17.10 -3.74 -33.34
C ALA A 156 -16.64 -2.77 -34.45
N ARG A 157 -15.33 -2.60 -34.64
CA ARG A 157 -14.73 -1.77 -35.71
C ARG A 157 -14.29 -2.58 -36.93
N ARG A 158 -14.46 -3.90 -36.91
CA ARG A 158 -14.25 -4.79 -38.07
C ARG A 158 -15.58 -5.08 -38.74
#